data_AF-A0A7U9CS63-F1
#
_entry.id   AF-A0A7U9CS63-F1
#
_cell.length_a   1.000
_cell.length_b   1.000
_cell.length_c   1.000
_cell.angle_alpha   90.00
_cell.angle_beta   90.00
_cell.angle_gamma   90.00
#
_symmetry.space_group_name_H-M   'P 1'
#
loop_
_entity.id
_entity.type
_entity.pdbx_description
1 polymer ?
#
loop_
_entity_poly.entity_id
_entity_poly.type
_entity_poly.pdbx_seq_one_letter_code
_entity_poly.pdbx_strand_id
1 'polypeptide(L)'
;MNPNFRQCMADTNLWRGSLLPLGCEAAPILATPLATAAQPSGSKLPRHSRSPCDNAGVQNMGTVSKLSEHIKQKGLRATLGKAWKHYVFFHQELLWMERDLVSPVPPHSLKPYPPLRVVKITADNASAFARYFGDRVGTMAELANEGHTGHMHLDDQGDAVAFIWGSARDYFDRHYYGCMFPVKPGEFFEFGGELTRSYWGSELSVDLQLELWKAMAAQGCDKVVDVCEFHNIPALKLHLRMGYTEQGRIMNVYTLFGRWRFYRETRYSGSRLDALRKPSRPPVTATAV
;
A
#
# COMPACT_ATOMS: atom_id res chain seq x y z
N MET A 1 38.34 4.42 7.40
CA MET A 1 37.74 3.08 7.63
C MET A 1 37.10 3.11 9.00
N ASN A 2 35.77 2.99 9.07
CA ASN A 2 35.02 3.11 10.33
C ASN A 2 34.02 1.93 10.43
N PRO A 3 34.10 1.07 11.46
CA PRO A 3 33.31 -0.14 11.58
C PRO A 3 32.05 0.12 12.42
N ASN A 4 30.93 0.47 11.78
CA ASN A 4 29.61 0.51 12.45
C ASN A 4 28.49 0.12 11.48
N PHE A 5 28.69 -0.99 10.79
CA PHE A 5 27.71 -1.59 9.87
C PHE A 5 27.24 -2.94 10.43
N ARG A 6 26.46 -2.91 11.51
CA ARG A 6 25.64 -4.03 12.02
C ARG A 6 24.99 -3.60 13.34
N GLN A 7 23.71 -3.20 13.29
CA GLN A 7 22.63 -3.61 14.20
C GLN A 7 21.38 -2.75 13.91
N CYS A 8 20.53 -3.17 12.97
CA CYS A 8 19.11 -2.81 12.95
C CYS A 8 18.37 -3.77 12.00
N MET A 9 18.33 -5.04 12.40
CA MET A 9 17.51 -6.07 11.75
C MET A 9 16.56 -6.63 12.81
N ALA A 10 15.46 -5.92 13.03
CA ALA A 10 14.21 -6.42 13.59
C ALA A 10 13.15 -5.34 13.33
N ASP A 11 12.04 -5.74 12.72
CA ASP A 11 10.82 -4.93 12.45
C ASP A 11 10.75 -4.08 11.17
N THR A 12 11.41 -4.50 10.09
CA THR A 12 11.05 -4.06 8.73
C THR A 12 9.75 -4.73 8.28
N ASN A 13 8.61 -4.18 8.69
CA ASN A 13 7.34 -4.44 8.02
C ASN A 13 7.41 -3.82 6.62
N LEU A 14 7.40 -4.71 5.63
CA LEU A 14 7.51 -4.40 4.22
C LEU A 14 6.45 -3.37 3.80
N TRP A 15 6.98 -2.22 3.42
CA TRP A 15 6.42 -1.23 2.52
C TRP A 15 5.63 -1.85 1.37
N ARG A 16 4.47 -1.27 1.04
CA ARG A 16 3.68 -1.60 -0.15
C ARG A 16 3.22 -0.32 -0.83
N GLY A 17 3.78 -0.06 -2.01
CA GLY A 17 3.34 1.02 -2.89
C GLY A 17 1.88 0.86 -3.34
N SER A 18 1.33 1.99 -3.74
CA SER A 18 -0.06 2.24 -4.16
C SER A 18 -1.05 2.46 -3.01
N LEU A 19 -1.63 3.66 -3.03
CA LEU A 19 -2.56 4.30 -2.09
C LEU A 19 -3.36 3.32 -1.20
N LEU A 20 -3.10 3.41 0.11
CA LEU A 20 -3.66 2.61 1.22
C LEU A 20 -5.22 2.65 1.29
N PRO A 21 -5.93 1.68 1.96
CA PRO A 21 -5.43 1.08 3.21
C PRO A 21 -5.81 -0.36 3.63
N LEU A 22 -5.15 -0.76 4.72
CA LEU A 22 -5.40 -1.84 5.70
C LEU A 22 -4.56 -3.12 5.49
N GLY A 23 -3.85 -3.65 6.49
CA GLY A 23 -4.34 -3.77 7.86
C GLY A 23 -5.43 -4.84 7.97
N CYS A 24 -5.27 -5.97 7.28
CA CYS A 24 -5.91 -7.23 7.61
C CYS A 24 -4.84 -8.33 7.50
N GLU A 25 -4.58 -9.04 8.58
CA GLU A 25 -3.97 -10.37 8.49
C GLU A 25 -4.86 -11.20 7.55
N ALA A 26 -4.35 -11.62 6.40
CA ALA A 26 -4.98 -12.66 5.62
C ALA A 26 -4.83 -13.98 6.40
N ALA A 27 -5.83 -14.31 7.21
CA ALA A 27 -6.07 -15.70 7.60
C ALA A 27 -6.54 -16.48 6.36
N PRO A 28 -6.08 -17.72 6.15
CA PRO A 28 -6.56 -18.54 5.03
C PRO A 28 -8.06 -18.84 5.19
N ILE A 29 -8.83 -18.51 4.15
CA ILE A 29 -10.21 -18.95 3.97
C ILE A 29 -10.17 -20.45 3.73
N LEU A 30 -10.57 -21.26 4.71
CA LEU A 30 -11.06 -22.61 4.47
C LEU A 30 -12.56 -22.61 4.75
N ALA A 31 -13.32 -22.87 3.70
CA ALA A 31 -14.75 -23.09 3.73
C ALA A 31 -15.09 -24.34 4.55
N THR A 32 -16.02 -24.22 5.51
CA THR A 32 -17.09 -25.20 5.83
C THR A 32 -17.99 -24.64 6.96
N PRO A 33 -19.26 -25.09 7.06
CA PRO A 33 -20.40 -24.26 7.42
C PRO A 33 -20.77 -24.22 8.91
N LEU A 34 -21.53 -23.17 9.26
CA LEU A 34 -22.39 -22.95 10.43
C LEU A 34 -22.30 -23.95 11.60
N ALA A 35 -21.87 -23.43 12.76
CA ALA A 35 -22.39 -23.86 14.05
C ALA A 35 -22.53 -22.64 14.99
N THR A 36 -23.70 -22.56 15.61
CA THR A 36 -24.28 -21.43 16.35
C THR A 36 -23.54 -21.09 17.65
N ALA A 37 -23.49 -19.79 17.98
CA ALA A 37 -22.94 -19.24 19.22
C ALA A 37 -23.76 -19.63 20.46
N ALA A 38 -23.07 -19.93 21.57
CA ALA A 38 -23.64 -19.96 22.92
C ALA A 38 -22.93 -18.89 23.79
N GLN A 39 -23.73 -18.11 24.52
CA GLN A 39 -23.31 -16.95 25.31
C GLN A 39 -22.46 -17.32 26.55
N PRO A 40 -21.58 -16.43 27.04
CA PRO A 40 -20.95 -16.61 28.34
C PRO A 40 -21.87 -16.09 29.47
N SER A 41 -22.27 -17.01 30.36
CA SER A 41 -22.84 -16.69 31.67
C SER A 41 -21.72 -16.44 32.67
N GLY A 42 -21.82 -15.37 33.45
CA GLY A 42 -20.75 -14.91 34.34
C GLY A 42 -20.57 -15.73 35.61
N SER A 43 -19.43 -15.54 36.28
CA SER A 43 -19.37 -15.45 37.75
C SER A 43 -17.96 -15.02 38.22
N LYS A 44 -17.94 -14.12 39.20
CA LYS A 44 -16.78 -13.64 39.95
C LYS A 44 -16.18 -14.77 40.80
N LEU A 45 -14.88 -14.71 41.08
CA LEU A 45 -14.31 -14.38 42.41
C LEU A 45 -12.75 -14.52 42.43
N PRO A 46 -12.04 -13.75 43.28
CA PRO A 46 -10.58 -13.71 43.34
C PRO A 46 -10.00 -14.58 44.48
N ARG A 47 -8.73 -14.99 44.39
CA ARG A 47 -7.94 -15.35 45.58
C ARG A 47 -6.43 -15.15 45.38
N HIS A 48 -5.83 -14.41 46.31
CA HIS A 48 -4.39 -14.15 46.49
C HIS A 48 -3.69 -15.28 47.26
N SER A 49 -2.39 -15.51 47.00
CA SER A 49 -1.27 -15.64 47.97
C SER A 49 0.03 -15.99 47.21
N ARG A 50 1.07 -15.12 47.19
CA ARG A 50 2.37 -15.18 47.95
C ARG A 50 3.01 -16.58 47.95
N SER A 51 4.30 -16.83 47.65
CA SER A 51 5.54 -16.06 47.83
C SER A 51 6.76 -16.80 47.16
N PRO A 52 8.03 -16.33 47.26
CA PRO A 52 9.10 -16.43 46.23
C PRO A 52 10.22 -17.48 46.52
N CYS A 53 11.22 -17.46 45.62
CA CYS A 53 12.55 -18.12 45.60
C CYS A 53 12.63 -19.42 44.77
N ASP A 54 13.25 -19.37 43.59
CA ASP A 54 14.70 -19.62 43.45
C ASP A 54 15.16 -19.78 41.99
N ASN A 55 16.43 -19.41 41.81
CA ASN A 55 17.40 -19.86 40.82
C ASN A 55 17.47 -19.25 39.41
N ALA A 56 18.64 -18.62 39.22
CA ALA A 56 19.29 -18.32 37.98
C ALA A 56 19.45 -19.56 37.09
N GLY A 57 19.25 -19.37 35.78
CA GLY A 57 19.60 -20.34 34.77
C GLY A 57 18.75 -20.22 33.51
N VAL A 58 19.41 -20.19 32.35
CA VAL A 58 18.85 -20.37 31.00
C VAL A 58 18.33 -19.11 30.30
N GLN A 59 19.27 -18.22 29.95
CA GLN A 59 19.15 -17.38 28.76
C GLN A 59 19.24 -18.27 27.50
N ASN A 60 18.15 -18.92 27.08
CA ASN A 60 17.91 -19.33 25.69
C ASN A 60 16.50 -19.89 25.40
N MET A 61 15.53 -19.73 26.32
CA MET A 61 14.17 -20.29 26.16
C MET A 61 13.14 -19.27 25.62
N GLY A 62 13.52 -18.01 25.42
CA GLY A 62 12.60 -16.94 25.00
C GLY A 62 12.32 -16.88 23.49
N THR A 63 13.24 -17.36 22.66
CA THR A 63 13.13 -17.25 21.18
C THR A 63 12.47 -18.49 20.58
N VAL A 64 12.82 -19.68 21.09
CA VAL A 64 12.28 -20.96 20.62
C VAL A 64 10.82 -21.15 21.06
N SER A 65 10.47 -20.69 22.27
CA SER A 65 9.08 -20.73 22.76
C SER A 65 8.17 -19.81 21.94
N LYS A 66 8.61 -18.58 21.64
CA LYS A 66 7.88 -17.63 20.77
C LYS A 66 7.72 -18.13 19.34
N LEU A 67 8.75 -18.78 18.80
CA LEU A 67 8.69 -19.42 17.47
C LEU A 67 7.74 -20.62 17.47
N SER A 68 7.76 -21.43 18.53
CA SER A 68 6.85 -22.57 18.72
C SER A 68 5.39 -22.13 18.83
N GLU A 69 5.11 -21.08 19.61
CA GLU A 69 3.77 -20.50 19.74
C GLU A 69 3.27 -19.91 18.41
N HIS A 70 4.12 -19.18 17.68
CA HIS A 70 3.78 -18.66 16.35
C HIS A 70 3.50 -19.77 15.33
N ILE A 71 4.28 -20.86 15.35
CA ILE A 71 4.10 -22.02 14.46
C ILE A 71 2.80 -22.76 14.81
N LYS A 72 2.45 -22.86 16.09
CA LYS A 72 1.20 -23.48 16.56
C LYS A 72 -0.03 -22.62 16.23
N GLN A 73 0.08 -21.30 16.34
CA GLN A 73 -1.04 -20.37 16.07
C GLN A 73 -1.29 -20.12 14.57
N LYS A 74 -0.24 -20.01 13.75
CA LYS A 74 -0.36 -19.70 12.31
C LYS A 74 -0.18 -20.90 11.38
N GLY A 75 0.25 -22.04 11.91
CA GLY A 75 0.51 -23.28 11.16
C GLY A 75 1.90 -23.30 10.49
N LEU A 76 2.61 -24.42 10.62
CA LEU A 76 3.97 -24.64 10.07
C LEU A 76 4.06 -24.35 8.56
N ARG A 77 3.00 -24.70 7.80
CA ARG A 77 2.93 -24.43 6.36
C ARG A 77 2.91 -22.95 6.02
N ALA A 78 2.20 -22.12 6.78
CA ALA A 78 2.15 -20.68 6.55
C ALA A 78 3.48 -20.03 6.89
N THR A 79 4.13 -20.47 7.97
CA THR A 79 5.47 -20.00 8.35
C THR A 79 6.52 -20.38 7.31
N LEU A 80 6.50 -21.63 6.83
CA LEU A 80 7.40 -22.08 5.76
C LEU A 80 7.13 -21.33 4.45
N GLY A 81 5.86 -21.09 4.10
CA GLY A 81 5.50 -20.30 2.93
C GLY A 81 5.99 -18.85 3.01
N LYS A 82 5.94 -18.23 4.19
CA LYS A 82 6.52 -16.89 4.42
C LYS A 82 8.04 -16.89 4.30
N ALA A 83 8.70 -17.87 4.92
CA ALA A 83 10.15 -18.03 4.80
C ALA A 83 10.56 -18.24 3.35
N TRP A 84 9.86 -19.09 2.60
CA TRP A 84 10.10 -19.31 1.19
C TRP A 84 9.95 -18.01 0.37
N LYS A 85 8.86 -17.25 0.60
CA LYS A 85 8.65 -15.96 -0.08
C LYS A 85 9.76 -14.96 0.23
N HIS A 86 10.26 -14.95 1.46
CA HIS A 86 11.27 -13.98 1.86
C HIS A 86 12.68 -14.37 1.38
N TYR A 87 13.01 -15.67 1.43
CA TYR A 87 14.39 -16.14 1.25
C TYR A 87 14.64 -16.89 -0.05
N VAL A 88 13.61 -17.35 -0.77
CA VAL A 88 13.78 -18.19 -1.95
C VAL A 88 13.15 -17.55 -3.17
N PHE A 89 11.83 -17.38 -3.20
CA PHE A 89 11.14 -16.88 -4.38
C PHE A 89 9.92 -16.06 -4.04
N PHE A 90 9.85 -14.86 -4.61
CA PHE A 90 8.71 -13.96 -4.52
C PHE A 90 8.32 -13.47 -5.91
N HIS A 91 7.03 -13.32 -6.16
CA HIS A 91 6.48 -12.84 -7.41
C HIS A 91 5.38 -11.82 -7.11
N GLN A 92 5.46 -10.68 -7.77
CA GLN A 92 4.42 -9.65 -7.79
C GLN A 92 3.91 -9.49 -9.21
N GLU A 93 2.59 -9.39 -9.33
CA GLU A 93 1.91 -9.01 -10.57
C GLU A 93 1.48 -7.56 -10.42
N LEU A 94 2.03 -6.66 -11.23
CA LEU A 94 1.63 -5.26 -11.26
C LEU A 94 0.75 -5.06 -12.48
N LEU A 95 -0.54 -4.86 -12.25
CA LEU A 95 -1.52 -4.55 -13.28
C LEU A 95 -1.27 -3.13 -13.78
N TRP A 96 -1.12 -2.96 -15.09
CA TRP A 96 -1.12 -1.63 -15.67
C TRP A 96 -2.53 -1.07 -15.77
N MET A 97 -2.71 0.14 -15.28
CA MET A 97 -3.97 0.88 -15.36
C MET A 97 -3.75 2.23 -16.03
N GLU A 98 -4.83 2.80 -16.57
CA GLU A 98 -4.80 4.13 -17.17
C GLU A 98 -6.10 4.88 -16.96
N ARG A 99 -6.01 6.19 -17.10
CA ARG A 99 -7.16 7.09 -17.10
C ARG A 99 -6.80 8.39 -17.82
N ASP A 100 -7.73 8.99 -18.54
CA ASP A 100 -7.56 10.38 -18.98
C ASP A 100 -7.64 11.35 -17.78
N LEU A 101 -7.20 12.59 -17.94
CA LEU A 101 -7.25 13.60 -16.88
C LEU A 101 -8.48 14.52 -16.93
N VAL A 102 -9.30 14.42 -17.98
CA VAL A 102 -10.36 15.39 -18.27
C VAL A 102 -11.72 14.92 -17.75
N SER A 103 -11.99 13.62 -17.87
CA SER A 103 -13.26 13.02 -17.47
C SER A 103 -13.46 13.23 -15.97
N PRO A 104 -14.67 13.63 -15.52
CA PRO A 104 -14.92 13.84 -14.10
C PRO A 104 -14.75 12.55 -13.31
N VAL A 105 -14.27 12.66 -12.07
CA VAL A 105 -14.23 11.52 -11.14
C VAL A 105 -15.67 11.10 -10.81
N PRO A 106 -16.00 9.80 -10.86
CA PRO A 106 -17.32 9.32 -10.49
C PRO A 106 -17.72 9.74 -9.06
N PRO A 107 -19.03 9.98 -8.80
CA PRO A 107 -19.50 10.35 -7.47
C PRO A 107 -19.09 9.34 -6.40
N HIS A 108 -18.69 9.83 -5.23
CA HIS A 108 -18.26 9.02 -4.10
C HIS A 108 -18.90 9.48 -2.78
N SER A 109 -19.01 8.54 -1.84
CA SER A 109 -19.42 8.83 -0.46
C SER A 109 -18.23 8.54 0.45
N LEU A 110 -17.32 9.52 0.53
CA LEU A 110 -16.15 9.49 1.39
C LEU A 110 -16.35 10.46 2.54
N LYS A 111 -15.70 10.22 3.68
CA LYS A 111 -15.82 11.12 4.83
C LYS A 111 -15.10 12.45 4.52
N PRO A 112 -15.64 13.60 4.95
CA PRO A 112 -14.89 14.84 4.90
C PRO A 112 -13.66 14.75 5.82
N TYR A 113 -12.69 15.64 5.60
CA TYR A 113 -11.47 15.74 6.41
C TYR A 113 -11.19 17.22 6.75
N PRO A 114 -10.44 17.50 7.84
CA PRO A 114 -10.11 18.88 8.19
C PRO A 114 -9.28 19.55 7.09
N PRO A 115 -9.32 20.89 6.96
CA PRO A 115 -8.51 21.60 5.97
C PRO A 115 -7.02 21.27 6.10
N LEU A 116 -6.36 21.03 4.97
CA LEU A 116 -4.92 20.78 4.88
C LEU A 116 -4.29 21.76 3.90
N ARG A 117 -3.01 22.09 4.12
CA ARG A 117 -2.24 22.91 3.19
C ARG A 117 -1.57 22.03 2.15
N VAL A 118 -1.92 22.22 0.88
CA VAL A 118 -1.28 21.54 -0.25
C VAL A 118 -0.03 22.30 -0.66
N VAL A 119 1.10 21.60 -0.77
CA VAL A 119 2.35 22.18 -1.25
C VAL A 119 3.05 21.24 -2.22
N LYS A 120 3.78 21.80 -3.19
CA LYS A 120 4.71 21.05 -4.03
C LYS A 120 5.87 20.55 -3.18
N ILE A 121 6.26 19.30 -3.37
CA ILE A 121 7.42 18.71 -2.69
C ILE A 121 8.70 19.24 -3.36
N THR A 122 9.64 19.69 -2.52
CA THR A 122 11.00 20.08 -2.89
C THR A 122 11.98 19.41 -1.95
N ALA A 123 13.27 19.37 -2.32
CA ALA A 123 14.28 18.85 -1.40
C ALA A 123 14.31 19.62 -0.06
N ASP A 124 14.08 20.94 -0.11
CA ASP A 124 14.13 21.82 1.07
C ASP A 124 12.99 21.57 2.06
N ASN A 125 11.83 21.12 1.59
CA ASN A 125 10.66 20.87 2.43
C ASN A 125 10.43 19.39 2.77
N ALA A 126 11.33 18.49 2.33
CA ALA A 126 11.25 17.06 2.61
C ALA A 126 11.33 16.73 4.12
N SER A 127 11.83 17.62 4.96
CA SER A 127 11.83 17.46 6.41
C SER A 127 10.41 17.37 7.01
N ALA A 128 9.38 17.90 6.34
CA ALA A 128 7.98 17.79 6.75
C ALA A 128 7.48 16.33 6.86
N PHE A 129 8.18 15.39 6.22
CA PHE A 129 7.86 13.96 6.30
C PHE A 129 8.32 13.30 7.60
N ALA A 130 9.16 13.96 8.41
CA ALA A 130 9.86 13.36 9.55
C ALA A 130 8.93 12.65 10.55
N ARG A 131 7.75 13.22 10.83
CA ARG A 131 6.84 12.70 11.85
C ARG A 131 6.16 11.39 11.46
N TYR A 132 5.55 11.34 10.27
CA TYR A 132 4.70 10.22 9.85
C TYR A 132 5.37 9.29 8.83
N PHE A 133 6.41 9.78 8.17
CA PHE A 133 7.11 9.14 7.07
C PHE A 133 8.63 9.30 7.24
N GLY A 134 9.14 9.24 8.47
CA GLY A 134 10.52 9.63 8.80
C GLY A 134 11.59 8.84 8.07
N ASP A 135 11.33 7.57 7.75
CA ASP A 135 12.21 6.72 6.94
C ASP A 135 12.25 7.11 5.45
N ARG A 136 11.41 8.06 5.02
CA ARG A 136 11.26 8.52 3.63
C ARG A 136 11.91 9.85 3.31
N VAL A 137 12.31 10.64 4.31
CA VAL A 137 12.77 12.02 4.10
C VAL A 137 13.83 12.11 3.00
N GLY A 138 14.84 11.24 3.03
CA GLY A 138 15.89 11.19 2.01
C GLY A 138 15.35 10.86 0.60
N THR A 139 14.48 9.86 0.50
CA THR A 139 13.84 9.48 -0.77
C THR A 139 12.96 10.60 -1.33
N MET A 140 12.21 11.31 -0.49
CA MET A 140 11.37 12.43 -0.94
C MET A 140 12.22 13.56 -1.53
N ALA A 141 13.37 13.87 -0.91
CA ALA A 141 14.31 14.85 -1.43
C ALA A 141 14.99 14.39 -2.73
N GLU A 142 15.35 13.11 -2.83
CA GLU A 142 15.92 12.51 -4.04
C GLU A 142 14.95 12.62 -5.22
N LEU A 143 13.69 12.18 -5.05
CA LEU A 143 12.67 12.25 -6.09
C LEU A 143 12.42 13.70 -6.55
N ALA A 144 12.42 14.66 -5.61
CA ALA A 144 12.30 16.08 -5.93
C ALA A 144 13.49 16.57 -6.78
N ASN A 145 14.72 16.22 -6.40
CA ASN A 145 15.94 16.61 -7.11
C ASN A 145 16.07 15.95 -8.48
N GLU A 146 15.54 14.75 -8.65
CA GLU A 146 15.44 14.10 -9.95
C GLU A 146 14.45 14.82 -10.89
N GLY A 147 13.60 15.70 -10.36
CA GLY A 147 12.65 16.51 -11.13
C GLY A 147 11.28 15.87 -11.29
N HIS A 148 10.93 14.90 -10.43
CA HIS A 148 9.58 14.36 -10.38
C HIS A 148 8.60 15.38 -9.79
N THR A 149 7.32 15.28 -10.16
CA THR A 149 6.29 16.16 -9.63
C THR A 149 5.67 15.50 -8.40
N GLY A 150 5.87 16.13 -7.24
CA GLY A 150 5.31 15.66 -5.99
C GLY A 150 4.42 16.71 -5.34
N HIS A 151 3.31 16.28 -4.74
CA HIS A 151 2.50 17.09 -3.84
C HIS A 151 2.40 16.42 -2.49
N MET A 152 2.44 17.22 -1.43
CA MET A 152 2.12 16.78 -0.07
C MET A 152 1.05 17.66 0.55
N HIS A 153 0.27 17.07 1.43
CA HIS A 153 -0.71 17.77 2.26
C HIS A 153 -0.17 17.85 3.67
N LEU A 154 -0.12 19.07 4.20
CA LEU A 154 0.39 19.37 5.53
C LEU A 154 -0.76 19.65 6.49
N ASP A 155 -0.66 19.13 7.71
CA ASP A 155 -1.54 19.49 8.81
C ASP A 155 -1.18 20.88 9.40
N ASP A 156 -1.85 21.26 10.48
CA ASP A 156 -1.67 22.52 11.19
C ASP A 156 -0.28 22.65 11.86
N GLN A 157 0.39 21.53 12.10
CA GLN A 157 1.76 21.49 12.63
C GLN A 157 2.81 21.56 11.51
N GLY A 158 2.38 21.52 10.25
CA GLY A 158 3.26 21.50 9.10
C GLY A 158 3.82 20.10 8.80
N ASP A 159 3.27 19.05 9.41
CA ASP A 159 3.68 17.67 9.17
C ASP A 159 2.96 17.11 7.94
N ALA A 160 3.70 16.40 7.08
CA ALA A 160 3.13 15.77 5.90
C ALA A 160 2.26 14.57 6.31
N VAL A 161 0.95 14.68 6.05
CA VAL A 161 -0.05 13.64 6.37
C VAL A 161 -0.50 12.85 5.14
N ALA A 162 -0.21 13.34 3.95
CA ALA A 162 -0.39 12.64 2.69
C ALA A 162 0.59 13.16 1.64
N PHE A 163 0.93 12.31 0.66
CA PHE A 163 1.76 12.70 -0.47
C PHE A 163 1.45 11.86 -1.70
N ILE A 164 1.81 12.38 -2.88
CA ILE A 164 1.68 11.68 -4.16
C ILE A 164 2.76 12.17 -5.15
N TRP A 165 3.16 11.29 -6.08
CA TRP A 165 4.23 11.51 -7.06
C TRP A 165 3.85 11.09 -8.47
N GLY A 166 4.25 11.90 -9.45
CA GLY A 166 4.13 11.62 -10.88
C GLY A 166 5.38 11.96 -11.68
N SER A 167 5.60 11.25 -12.78
CA SER A 167 6.69 11.47 -13.74
C SER A 167 6.17 11.55 -15.17
N ALA A 168 6.42 12.67 -15.86
CA ALA A 168 6.11 12.82 -17.30
C ALA A 168 7.15 12.14 -18.22
N ARG A 169 8.10 11.41 -17.65
CA ARG A 169 9.15 10.67 -18.36
C ARG A 169 9.26 9.25 -17.81
N ASP A 170 9.93 8.38 -18.55
CA ASP A 170 10.29 7.04 -18.11
C ASP A 170 10.78 7.04 -16.67
N TYR A 171 10.16 6.20 -15.85
CA TYR A 171 10.42 6.16 -14.42
C TYR A 171 11.13 4.86 -14.06
N PHE A 172 12.30 4.97 -13.45
CA PHE A 172 12.98 3.83 -12.85
C PHE A 172 12.65 3.78 -11.37
N ASP A 173 11.89 2.76 -10.95
CA ASP A 173 11.63 2.58 -9.53
C ASP A 173 12.81 1.91 -8.84
N ARG A 174 13.81 2.70 -8.42
CA ARG A 174 14.97 2.20 -7.67
C ARG A 174 14.58 1.65 -6.29
N HIS A 175 13.56 2.24 -5.67
CA HIS A 175 13.28 2.07 -4.25
C HIS A 175 12.44 0.84 -3.96
N TYR A 176 11.54 0.44 -4.88
CA TYR A 176 10.59 -0.62 -4.60
C TYR A 176 10.66 -1.77 -5.62
N TYR A 177 10.22 -1.56 -6.86
CA TYR A 177 10.15 -2.66 -7.84
C TYR A 177 11.48 -2.98 -8.53
N GLY A 178 12.38 -2.00 -8.68
CA GLY A 178 13.66 -2.16 -9.35
C GLY A 178 13.58 -2.22 -10.88
N CYS A 179 12.45 -1.81 -11.49
CA CYS A 179 12.22 -1.87 -12.93
C CYS A 179 11.87 -0.51 -13.54
N MET A 180 12.00 -0.43 -14.86
CA MET A 180 11.61 0.72 -15.68
C MET A 180 10.12 0.66 -16.02
N PHE A 181 9.47 1.81 -15.94
CA PHE A 181 8.11 2.07 -16.39
C PHE A 181 8.15 3.10 -17.53
N PRO A 182 7.98 2.66 -18.79
CA PRO A 182 7.98 3.56 -19.93
C PRO A 182 6.77 4.49 -19.92
N VAL A 183 6.99 5.76 -20.29
CA VAL A 183 5.94 6.81 -20.36
C VAL A 183 5.91 7.37 -21.77
N LYS A 184 4.72 7.36 -22.40
CA LYS A 184 4.57 7.90 -23.75
C LYS A 184 4.37 9.42 -23.71
N PRO A 185 4.62 10.13 -24.83
CA PRO A 185 4.25 11.53 -24.94
C PRO A 185 2.77 11.77 -24.58
N GLY A 186 2.51 12.79 -23.77
CA GLY A 186 1.17 13.11 -23.24
C GLY A 186 0.75 12.31 -22.00
N GLU A 187 1.45 11.22 -21.67
CA GLU A 187 1.20 10.43 -20.47
C GLU A 187 2.08 10.92 -19.30
N PHE A 188 1.67 10.63 -18.07
CA PHE A 188 2.58 10.56 -16.94
C PHE A 188 2.36 9.30 -16.12
N PHE A 189 3.44 8.81 -15.51
CA PHE A 189 3.41 7.68 -14.61
C PHE A 189 3.21 8.13 -13.17
N GLU A 190 2.14 7.68 -12.51
CA GLU A 190 1.90 7.87 -11.08
C GLU A 190 2.53 6.71 -10.30
N PHE A 191 3.50 6.99 -9.42
CA PHE A 191 4.39 5.95 -8.87
C PHE A 191 4.57 5.94 -7.36
N GLY A 192 3.88 6.81 -6.65
CA GLY A 192 3.92 6.85 -5.19
C GLY A 192 2.77 7.67 -4.65
N GLY A 193 2.09 7.14 -3.63
CA GLY A 193 1.02 7.86 -2.96
C GLY A 193 0.66 7.19 -1.64
N GLU A 194 0.59 7.96 -0.56
CA GLU A 194 0.22 7.45 0.75
C GLU A 194 -0.48 8.51 1.59
N LEU A 195 -1.36 8.04 2.48
CA LEU A 195 -2.06 8.87 3.46
C LEU A 195 -1.88 8.23 4.83
N THR A 196 -1.72 9.06 5.86
CA THR A 196 -1.72 8.59 7.25
C THR A 196 -3.08 8.04 7.64
N ARG A 197 -3.09 7.15 8.64
CA ARG A 197 -4.24 6.32 9.01
C ARG A 197 -5.51 7.10 9.36
N SER A 198 -5.38 8.30 9.93
CA SER A 198 -6.50 9.18 10.26
C SER A 198 -7.34 9.56 9.03
N TYR A 199 -6.70 9.69 7.87
CA TYR A 199 -7.34 10.13 6.63
C TYR A 199 -7.86 8.99 5.75
N TRP A 200 -7.71 7.74 6.17
CA TRP A 200 -8.22 6.60 5.42
C TRP A 200 -9.74 6.65 5.24
N GLY A 201 -10.19 6.43 4.01
CA GLY A 201 -11.61 6.49 3.64
C GLY A 201 -12.19 7.91 3.59
N SER A 202 -11.34 8.95 3.60
CA SER A 202 -11.76 10.34 3.40
C SER A 202 -11.63 10.80 1.96
N GLU A 203 -12.25 11.95 1.68
CA GLU A 203 -12.15 12.66 0.41
C GLU A 203 -10.69 12.99 0.05
N LEU A 204 -9.77 13.04 1.02
CA LEU A 204 -8.34 13.25 0.76
C LEU A 204 -7.75 12.21 -0.19
N SER A 205 -8.26 10.97 -0.22
CA SER A 205 -7.79 9.95 -1.17
C SER A 205 -8.10 10.29 -2.64
N VAL A 206 -9.08 11.16 -2.87
CA VAL A 206 -9.49 11.66 -4.19
C VAL A 206 -8.81 13.00 -4.47
N ASP A 207 -8.85 13.93 -3.52
CA ASP A 207 -8.28 15.27 -3.69
C ASP A 207 -6.78 15.22 -3.96
N LEU A 208 -6.06 14.33 -3.27
CA LEU A 208 -4.63 14.11 -3.47
C LEU A 208 -4.30 13.74 -4.93
N GLN A 209 -5.11 12.87 -5.54
CA GLN A 209 -4.98 12.48 -6.95
C GLN A 209 -5.26 13.68 -7.86
N LEU A 210 -6.37 14.39 -7.63
CA LEU A 210 -6.78 15.52 -8.45
C LEU A 210 -5.75 16.66 -8.46
N GLU A 211 -5.13 16.95 -7.32
CA GLU A 211 -4.07 17.97 -7.25
C GLU A 211 -2.83 17.58 -8.07
N LEU A 212 -2.42 16.31 -8.03
CA LEU A 212 -1.35 15.83 -8.90
C LEU A 212 -1.74 15.93 -10.37
N TRP A 213 -2.92 15.43 -10.73
CA TRP A 213 -3.39 15.42 -12.11
C TRP A 213 -3.47 16.82 -12.70
N LYS A 214 -3.95 17.81 -11.93
CA LYS A 214 -3.95 19.21 -12.31
C LYS A 214 -2.54 19.73 -12.60
N ALA A 215 -1.57 19.38 -11.75
CA ALA A 215 -0.18 19.78 -11.93
C ALA A 215 0.50 19.10 -13.13
N MET A 216 0.13 17.86 -13.44
CA MET A 216 0.61 17.14 -14.62
C MET A 216 -0.06 17.65 -15.90
N ALA A 217 -1.34 18.00 -15.85
CA ALA A 217 -2.05 18.65 -16.95
C ALA A 217 -1.43 20.01 -17.31
N ALA A 218 -1.01 20.79 -16.30
CA ALA A 218 -0.27 22.02 -16.53
C ALA A 218 1.11 21.81 -17.20
N GLN A 219 1.64 20.58 -17.16
CA GLN A 219 2.86 20.17 -17.86
C GLN A 219 2.58 19.57 -19.25
N GLY A 220 1.33 19.57 -19.70
CA GLY A 220 0.93 19.06 -21.01
C GLY A 220 0.54 17.58 -21.04
N CYS A 221 0.38 16.94 -19.89
CA CYS A 221 -0.14 15.58 -19.82
C CYS A 221 -1.68 15.57 -19.95
N ASP A 222 -2.24 14.59 -20.64
CA ASP A 222 -3.68 14.37 -20.75
C ASP A 222 -4.13 13.00 -20.21
N LYS A 223 -3.16 12.14 -19.87
CA LYS A 223 -3.40 10.78 -19.37
C LYS A 223 -2.47 10.43 -18.21
N VAL A 224 -3.04 9.78 -17.20
CA VAL A 224 -2.30 9.08 -16.15
C VAL A 224 -2.20 7.60 -16.48
N VAL A 225 -1.01 7.04 -16.28
CA VAL A 225 -0.75 5.61 -16.29
C VAL A 225 -0.13 5.21 -14.97
N ASP A 226 -0.46 4.03 -14.46
CA ASP A 226 0.15 3.52 -13.24
C ASP A 226 0.29 2.00 -13.29
N VAL A 227 0.91 1.46 -12.24
CA VAL A 227 0.78 0.05 -11.92
C VAL A 227 0.26 -0.16 -10.51
N CYS A 228 -0.64 -1.12 -10.36
CA CYS A 228 -1.18 -1.52 -9.07
C CYS A 228 -0.89 -3.01 -8.82
N GLU A 229 -0.34 -3.32 -7.63
CA GLU A 229 -0.06 -4.72 -7.27
C GLU A 229 -1.37 -5.49 -7.12
N PHE A 230 -1.47 -6.65 -7.77
CA PHE A 230 -2.71 -7.40 -7.92
C PHE A 230 -3.39 -7.77 -6.59
N HIS A 231 -2.62 -7.98 -5.53
CA HIS A 231 -3.14 -8.31 -4.22
C HIS A 231 -3.44 -7.07 -3.35
N ASN A 232 -3.12 -5.86 -3.81
CA ASN A 232 -3.48 -4.61 -3.15
C ASN A 232 -4.93 -4.22 -3.49
N ILE A 233 -5.87 -5.02 -3.00
CA ILE A 233 -7.32 -4.82 -3.20
C ILE A 233 -7.81 -3.41 -2.83
N PRO A 234 -7.33 -2.78 -1.74
CA PRO A 234 -7.71 -1.41 -1.41
C PRO A 234 -7.33 -0.40 -2.50
N ALA A 235 -6.08 -0.45 -2.98
CA ALA A 235 -5.63 0.42 -4.05
C ALA A 235 -6.41 0.15 -5.34
N LEU A 236 -6.60 -1.12 -5.73
CA LEU A 236 -7.41 -1.47 -6.91
C LEU A 236 -8.84 -0.92 -6.82
N LYS A 237 -9.48 -0.99 -5.65
CA LYS A 237 -10.81 -0.40 -5.43
C LYS A 237 -10.81 1.12 -5.53
N LEU A 238 -9.73 1.79 -5.12
CA LEU A 238 -9.58 3.24 -5.30
C LEU A 238 -9.47 3.57 -6.79
N HIS A 239 -8.59 2.91 -7.55
CA HIS A 239 -8.42 3.14 -8.98
C HIS A 239 -9.74 2.92 -9.75
N LEU A 240 -10.46 1.84 -9.46
CA LEU A 240 -11.79 1.61 -10.04
C LEU A 240 -12.80 2.71 -9.69
N ARG A 241 -12.78 3.23 -8.45
CA ARG A 241 -13.65 4.36 -8.04
C ARG A 241 -13.28 5.65 -8.77
N MET A 242 -11.99 5.86 -9.01
CA MET A 242 -11.46 7.02 -9.71
C MET A 242 -11.70 6.97 -11.22
N GLY A 243 -12.14 5.83 -11.75
CA GLY A 243 -12.47 5.66 -13.18
C GLY A 243 -11.33 5.09 -14.03
N TYR A 244 -10.29 4.52 -13.41
CA TYR A 244 -9.22 3.86 -14.15
C TYR A 244 -9.72 2.60 -14.86
N THR A 245 -9.09 2.31 -15.99
CA THR A 245 -9.30 1.09 -16.79
C THR A 245 -8.03 0.26 -16.84
N GLU A 246 -8.19 -1.04 -17.07
CA GLU A 246 -7.07 -1.97 -17.23
C GLU A 246 -6.48 -1.85 -18.65
N GLN A 247 -5.14 -1.88 -18.76
CA GLN A 247 -4.46 -1.89 -20.06
C GLN A 247 -4.30 -3.31 -20.65
N GLY A 248 -4.80 -4.36 -19.97
CA GLY A 248 -4.64 -5.76 -20.43
C GLY A 248 -3.19 -6.28 -20.37
N ARG A 249 -2.33 -5.64 -19.58
CA ARG A 249 -0.92 -6.02 -19.42
C ARG A 249 -0.47 -5.99 -17.96
N ILE A 250 0.51 -6.83 -17.65
CA ILE A 250 1.04 -7.05 -16.31
C ILE A 250 2.55 -6.95 -16.36
N MET A 251 3.14 -6.12 -15.50
CA MET A 251 4.55 -6.19 -15.18
C MET A 251 4.76 -7.26 -14.10
N ASN A 252 5.43 -8.35 -14.43
CA ASN A 252 5.80 -9.38 -13.48
C ASN A 252 7.16 -9.05 -12.88
N VAL A 253 7.21 -8.96 -11.56
CA VAL A 253 8.46 -8.77 -10.80
C VAL A 253 8.75 -10.05 -10.04
N TYR A 254 9.80 -10.76 -10.46
CA TYR A 254 10.27 -11.97 -9.79
C TYR A 254 11.50 -11.63 -8.95
N THR A 255 11.52 -12.03 -7.69
CA THR A 255 12.69 -11.92 -6.80
C THR A 255 13.11 -13.32 -6.38
N LEU A 256 14.36 -13.67 -6.66
CA LEU A 256 14.98 -14.93 -6.30
C LEU A 256 16.09 -14.69 -5.25
N PHE A 257 16.08 -15.48 -4.18
CA PHE A 257 16.97 -15.38 -3.02
C PHE A 257 17.08 -13.98 -2.41
N GLY A 258 15.99 -13.21 -2.48
CA GLY A 258 15.93 -11.84 -1.96
C GLY A 258 16.83 -10.82 -2.65
N ARG A 259 17.57 -11.20 -3.71
CA ARG A 259 18.62 -10.37 -4.32
C ARG A 259 18.52 -10.28 -5.84
N TRP A 260 18.19 -11.37 -6.52
CA TRP A 260 18.13 -11.37 -7.98
C TRP A 260 16.71 -11.05 -8.44
N ARG A 261 16.57 -9.99 -9.24
CA ARG A 261 15.28 -9.57 -9.78
C ARG A 261 15.22 -9.81 -11.28
N PHE A 262 14.09 -10.34 -11.72
CA PHE A 262 13.77 -10.57 -13.12
C PHE A 262 12.42 -9.95 -13.43
N TYR A 263 12.31 -9.37 -14.63
CA TYR A 263 11.14 -8.61 -15.05
C TYR A 263 10.59 -9.18 -16.34
N ARG A 264 9.27 -9.30 -16.44
CA ARG A 264 8.60 -9.75 -17.66
C ARG A 264 7.25 -9.10 -17.81
N GLU A 265 7.00 -8.46 -18.94
CA GLU A 265 5.65 -8.05 -19.29
C GLU A 265 4.86 -9.23 -19.89
N THR A 266 3.63 -9.42 -19.46
CA THR A 266 2.68 -10.38 -20.05
C THR A 266 1.35 -9.69 -20.35
N ARG A 267 0.60 -10.19 -21.32
CA ARG A 267 -0.72 -9.67 -21.70
C ARG A 267 -1.83 -10.64 -21.34
N TYR A 268 -3.03 -10.12 -21.14
CA TYR A 268 -4.24 -10.90 -20.89
C TYR A 268 -5.44 -10.28 -21.62
N SER A 269 -6.49 -11.09 -21.78
CA SER A 269 -7.78 -10.68 -22.33
C SER A 269 -8.85 -10.73 -21.24
N GLY A 270 -9.91 -9.94 -21.40
CA GLY A 270 -10.94 -9.77 -20.37
C GLY A 270 -10.49 -8.84 -19.26
N SER A 271 -11.14 -8.94 -18.10
CA SER A 271 -10.88 -8.09 -16.94
C SER A 271 -10.47 -8.96 -15.75
N ARG A 272 -9.36 -8.59 -15.11
CA ARG A 272 -8.92 -9.21 -13.85
C ARG A 272 -9.56 -8.54 -12.64
N LEU A 273 -10.22 -7.40 -12.85
CA LEU A 273 -10.85 -6.61 -11.79
C LEU A 273 -12.37 -6.79 -11.70
N ASP A 274 -12.98 -7.65 -12.52
CA ASP A 274 -14.43 -7.87 -12.53
C ASP A 274 -14.98 -8.29 -11.17
N ALA A 275 -14.27 -9.15 -10.44
CA ALA A 275 -14.65 -9.56 -9.10
C ALA A 275 -14.64 -8.41 -8.06
N LEU A 276 -13.95 -7.31 -8.35
CA LEU A 276 -13.87 -6.13 -7.49
C LEU A 276 -14.88 -5.04 -7.88
N ARG A 277 -15.45 -5.12 -9.09
CA ARG A 277 -16.47 -4.18 -9.54
C ARG A 277 -17.76 -4.42 -8.76
N LYS A 278 -18.42 -3.35 -8.34
CA LYS A 278 -19.77 -3.46 -7.76
C LYS A 278 -20.72 -3.95 -8.86
N PRO A 279 -21.65 -4.88 -8.56
CA PRO A 279 -22.68 -5.26 -9.51
C PRO A 279 -23.43 -4.01 -9.97
N SER A 280 -23.59 -3.84 -11.29
CA SER A 280 -24.45 -2.81 -11.84
C SER A 280 -25.87 -3.07 -11.34
N ARG A 281 -26.46 -2.11 -10.60
CA ARG A 281 -27.89 -2.19 -10.27
C ARG A 281 -28.66 -2.15 -11.59
N PRO A 282 -29.59 -3.08 -11.85
CA PRO A 282 -30.41 -2.99 -13.04
C PRO A 282 -31.16 -1.65 -13.03
N PRO A 283 -31.33 -1.00 -14.20
CA PRO A 283 -32.07 0.24 -14.29
C PRO A 283 -33.47 0.01 -13.70
N VAL A 284 -33.86 0.85 -12.74
CA VAL A 284 -35.23 0.84 -12.23
C VAL A 284 -36.11 1.31 -13.36
N THR A 285 -36.92 0.40 -13.91
CA THR A 285 -37.98 0.76 -14.86
C THR A 285 -38.89 1.77 -14.18
N ALA A 286 -38.85 3.02 -14.62
CA ALA A 286 -39.79 4.03 -14.15
C ALA A 286 -41.20 3.57 -14.57
N THR A 287 -42.03 3.22 -13.60
CA THR A 287 -43.45 3.01 -13.83
C THR A 287 -44.04 4.36 -14.23
N ALA A 288 -44.42 4.50 -15.49
CA ALA A 288 -45.18 5.66 -15.95
C ALA A 288 -46.49 5.73 -15.15
N VAL A 289 -46.77 6.91 -14.58
CA VAL A 289 -48.04 7.25 -13.92
C VAL A 289 -48.92 7.95 -14.94
#